data_AF-A0AAV8XU06-F1
#
_entry.id   AF-A0AAV8XU06-F1
#
_cell.length_a   1.000
_cell.length_b   1.000
_cell.length_c   1.000
_cell.angle_alpha   90.00
_cell.angle_beta   90.00
_cell.angle_gamma   90.00
#
_symmetry.space_group_name_H-M   'P 1'
#
loop_
_entity.id
_entity.type
_entity.pdbx_description
1 polymer ?
#
loop_
_entity_poly.entity_id
_entity_poly.type
_entity_poly.pdbx_seq_one_letter_code
_entity_poly.pdbx_strand_id
1 'polypeptide(L)'
;MVTEYNKTKEDVDVVDKLVSSYDCARNTRRWPMVIFSTMLNVPGINTQVIFTSNNPETKILRKNFLRELAGNLIKPYLQRRVPLTNIPCCLHIRLKEVCGIEKDIQENVVPGRCSYCGWKENRKTRFSYFQCNTYMCLEHITAICSTCKQNAFQNK
;
A
#
# COMPACT_ATOMS: atom_id res chain seq x y z
N MET A 1 -39.52 -35.66 11.97
CA MET A 1 -39.67 -35.37 10.52
C MET A 1 -39.60 -33.87 10.22
N VAL A 2 -40.55 -33.04 10.70
CA VAL A 2 -40.51 -31.57 10.47
C VAL A 2 -39.29 -30.89 11.12
N THR A 3 -38.93 -31.30 12.34
CA THR A 3 -37.79 -30.76 13.10
C THR A 3 -36.43 -31.05 12.48
N GLU A 4 -36.32 -32.12 11.70
CA GLU A 4 -35.07 -32.58 11.08
C GLU A 4 -34.88 -31.93 9.71
N TYR A 5 -35.96 -31.82 8.94
CA TYR A 5 -36.00 -31.02 7.71
C TYR A 5 -35.65 -29.55 7.96
N ASN A 6 -36.18 -28.94 9.02
CA ASN A 6 -35.87 -27.56 9.35
C ASN A 6 -34.39 -27.34 9.73
N LYS A 7 -33.67 -28.38 10.17
CA LYS A 7 -32.24 -28.26 10.51
C LYS A 7 -31.34 -28.20 9.27
N THR A 8 -31.75 -28.76 8.13
CA THR A 8 -30.89 -28.89 6.94
C THR A 8 -31.34 -28.05 5.75
N LYS A 9 -32.60 -27.60 5.72
CA LYS A 9 -33.14 -26.80 4.60
C LYS A 9 -32.48 -25.41 4.46
N GLU A 10 -31.92 -24.87 5.54
CA GLU A 10 -31.43 -23.49 5.60
C GLU A 10 -29.98 -23.34 5.11
N ASP A 11 -29.27 -24.44 4.87
CA ASP A 11 -27.84 -24.40 4.55
C ASP A 11 -27.55 -23.65 3.24
N VAL A 12 -28.40 -23.83 2.23
CA VAL A 12 -28.28 -23.10 0.95
C VAL A 12 -28.55 -21.61 1.14
N ASP A 13 -29.58 -21.26 1.93
CA ASP A 13 -29.92 -19.86 2.24
C ASP A 13 -28.77 -19.16 3.01
N VAL A 14 -28.05 -19.91 3.86
CA VAL A 14 -26.86 -19.40 4.56
C VAL A 14 -25.75 -19.08 3.57
N VAL A 15 -25.49 -19.94 2.58
CA VAL A 15 -24.49 -19.66 1.53
C VAL A 15 -24.88 -18.42 0.73
N ASP A 16 -26.14 -18.30 0.32
CA ASP A 16 -26.64 -17.13 -0.42
C ASP A 16 -26.49 -15.84 0.40
N LYS A 17 -26.77 -15.89 1.71
CA LYS A 17 -26.54 -14.77 2.62
C LYS A 17 -25.06 -14.41 2.75
N LEU A 18 -24.16 -15.39 2.80
CA LEU A 18 -22.71 -15.18 2.88
C LEU A 18 -22.13 -14.60 1.59
N VAL A 19 -22.68 -14.99 0.44
CA VAL A 19 -22.36 -14.42 -0.88
C VAL A 19 -22.84 -12.97 -0.93
N SER A 20 -24.11 -12.72 -0.61
CA SER A 20 -24.71 -11.38 -0.64
C SER A 20 -23.99 -10.37 0.28
N SER A 21 -23.51 -10.82 1.45
CA SER A 21 -22.81 -9.96 2.40
C SER A 21 -21.43 -9.48 1.91
N TYR A 22 -20.76 -10.25 1.04
CA TYR A 22 -19.42 -9.95 0.52
C TYR A 22 -19.36 -10.29 -0.97
N ASP A 23 -20.18 -9.60 -1.76
CA ASP A 23 -20.31 -9.84 -3.19
C ASP A 23 -19.27 -9.06 -4.02
N CYS A 24 -18.59 -9.75 -4.92
CA CYS A 24 -17.67 -9.16 -5.90
C CYS A 24 -18.33 -8.84 -7.25
N ALA A 25 -19.63 -9.10 -7.42
CA ALA A 25 -20.36 -8.80 -8.63
C ALA A 25 -20.45 -7.28 -8.88
N ARG A 26 -20.50 -6.92 -10.16
CA ARG A 26 -20.70 -5.54 -10.60
C ARG A 26 -21.81 -5.51 -11.64
N ASN A 27 -22.49 -4.37 -11.73
CA ASN A 27 -23.47 -4.15 -12.79
C ASN A 27 -22.81 -4.36 -14.17
N THR A 28 -23.34 -5.30 -14.94
CA THR A 28 -22.81 -5.72 -16.22
C THR A 28 -23.94 -6.14 -17.15
N ARG A 29 -23.79 -5.84 -18.45
CA ARG A 29 -24.71 -6.31 -19.51
C ARG A 29 -24.25 -7.63 -20.13
N ARG A 30 -23.17 -8.23 -19.61
CA ARG A 30 -22.56 -9.45 -20.14
C ARG A 30 -22.75 -10.57 -19.13
N TRP A 31 -23.65 -11.51 -19.40
CA TRP A 31 -23.94 -12.65 -18.51
C TRP A 31 -22.70 -13.48 -18.10
N PRO A 32 -21.63 -13.65 -18.93
CA PRO A 32 -20.46 -14.43 -18.51
C PRO A 32 -19.73 -13.78 -17.33
N MET A 33 -19.80 -12.45 -17.21
CA MET A 33 -19.20 -11.74 -16.08
C MET A 33 -19.93 -12.04 -14.77
N VAL A 34 -21.24 -12.32 -14.81
CA VAL A 34 -22.00 -12.73 -13.63
C VAL A 34 -21.50 -14.08 -13.13
N ILE A 35 -21.30 -15.04 -14.04
CA ILE A 35 -20.75 -16.35 -13.70
C ILE A 35 -19.34 -16.22 -13.12
N PHE A 36 -18.49 -15.38 -13.73
CA PHE A 36 -17.15 -15.13 -13.22
C PHE A 36 -17.19 -14.59 -11.79
N SER A 37 -18.07 -13.64 -11.47
CA SER A 37 -18.24 -13.13 -10.11
C SER A 37 -18.70 -14.22 -9.15
N THR A 38 -19.63 -15.10 -9.55
CA THR A 38 -20.04 -16.26 -8.74
C THR A 38 -18.88 -17.23 -8.49
N MET A 39 -18.04 -17.46 -9.51
CA MET A 39 -16.80 -18.26 -9.41
C MET A 39 -15.74 -17.61 -8.50
N LEU A 40 -15.87 -16.35 -8.12
CA LEU A 40 -15.02 -15.73 -7.09
C LEU A 40 -15.66 -15.83 -5.70
N ASN A 41 -16.97 -15.57 -5.60
CA ASN A 41 -17.68 -15.53 -4.33
C ASN A 41 -17.76 -16.90 -3.65
N VAL A 42 -18.15 -17.96 -4.39
CA VAL A 42 -18.36 -19.31 -3.82
C VAL A 42 -17.02 -19.92 -3.35
N PRO A 43 -15.94 -19.90 -4.14
CA PRO A 43 -14.64 -20.37 -3.65
C PRO A 43 -14.10 -19.55 -2.48
N GLY A 44 -14.41 -18.25 -2.38
CA GLY A 44 -14.08 -17.45 -1.20
C GLY A 44 -14.71 -17.96 0.09
N ILE A 45 -15.90 -18.58 0.02
CA ILE A 45 -16.51 -19.29 1.16
C ILE A 45 -15.80 -20.62 1.39
N ASN A 46 -15.64 -21.43 0.34
CA ASN A 46 -15.11 -22.79 0.48
C ASN A 46 -13.67 -22.80 1.02
N THR A 47 -12.83 -21.89 0.55
CA THR A 47 -11.46 -21.72 1.04
C THR A 47 -11.41 -21.35 2.52
N GLN A 48 -12.36 -20.53 3.00
CA GLN A 48 -12.48 -20.20 4.42
C GLN A 48 -12.88 -21.42 5.25
N VAL A 49 -13.84 -22.22 4.76
CA VAL A 49 -14.25 -23.47 5.43
C VAL A 49 -13.05 -24.40 5.56
N ILE A 50 -12.33 -24.65 4.46
CA ILE A 50 -11.12 -25.50 4.47
C ILE A 50 -10.06 -24.94 5.43
N PHE A 51 -9.82 -23.63 5.41
CA PHE A 51 -8.85 -22.98 6.29
C PHE A 51 -9.22 -23.18 7.77
N THR A 52 -10.48 -22.93 8.14
CA THR A 52 -10.94 -23.09 9.54
C THR A 52 -10.98 -24.55 9.96
N SER A 53 -11.30 -25.49 9.05
CA SER A 53 -11.22 -26.92 9.34
C SER A 53 -9.79 -27.38 9.62
N ASN A 54 -8.80 -26.80 8.95
CA ASN A 54 -7.39 -27.11 9.16
C ASN A 54 -6.75 -26.36 10.35
N ASN A 55 -7.38 -25.29 10.84
CA ASN A 55 -6.87 -24.43 11.90
C ASN A 55 -8.00 -24.12 12.91
N PRO A 56 -8.47 -25.13 13.67
CA PRO A 56 -9.67 -25.01 14.51
C PRO A 56 -9.54 -24.02 15.67
N GLU A 57 -8.31 -23.77 16.15
CA GLU A 57 -8.00 -22.75 17.15
C GLU A 57 -8.10 -21.32 16.60
N THR A 58 -7.97 -21.17 15.28
CA THR A 58 -7.86 -19.86 14.63
C THR A 58 -9.24 -19.33 14.23
N LYS A 59 -9.82 -18.46 15.08
CA LYS A 59 -11.08 -17.77 14.79
C LYS A 59 -10.84 -16.46 14.02
N ILE A 60 -10.89 -16.52 12.69
CA ILE A 60 -10.76 -15.34 11.83
C ILE A 60 -12.14 -14.83 11.40
N LEU A 61 -12.36 -13.52 11.54
CA LEU A 61 -13.53 -12.87 10.94
C LEU A 61 -13.48 -12.94 9.41
N ARG A 62 -14.59 -13.30 8.76
CA ARG A 62 -14.71 -13.40 7.29
C ARG A 62 -14.11 -12.21 6.54
N LYS A 63 -14.36 -10.98 7.01
CA LYS A 63 -13.79 -9.75 6.44
C LYS A 63 -12.27 -9.78 6.37
N ASN A 64 -11.63 -10.20 7.46
CA ASN A 64 -10.17 -10.22 7.57
C ASN A 64 -9.60 -11.33 6.70
N PHE A 65 -10.22 -12.51 6.71
CA PHE A 65 -9.84 -13.62 5.84
C PHE A 65 -9.86 -13.22 4.36
N LEU A 66 -10.96 -12.62 3.88
CA LEU A 66 -11.09 -12.18 2.50
C LEU A 66 -10.08 -11.08 2.13
N ARG A 67 -9.81 -10.15 3.06
CA ARG A 67 -8.81 -9.09 2.86
C ARG A 67 -7.41 -9.68 2.69
N GLU A 68 -7.06 -10.64 3.53
CA GLU A 68 -5.75 -11.31 3.49
C GLU A 68 -5.62 -12.17 2.23
N LEU A 69 -6.65 -12.94 1.88
CA LEU A 69 -6.74 -13.71 0.64
C LEU A 69 -6.50 -12.81 -0.58
N ALA A 70 -7.26 -11.71 -0.70
CA ALA A 70 -7.12 -10.77 -1.80
C ALA A 70 -5.72 -10.14 -1.84
N GLY A 71 -5.18 -9.76 -0.67
CA GLY A 71 -3.82 -9.24 -0.54
C GLY A 71 -2.78 -10.22 -1.08
N ASN A 72 -2.87 -11.49 -0.69
CA ASN A 72 -1.94 -12.55 -1.11
C ASN A 72 -2.02 -12.84 -2.61
N LEU A 73 -3.22 -12.83 -3.20
CA LEU A 73 -3.41 -13.01 -4.64
C LEU A 73 -2.81 -11.86 -5.47
N ILE A 74 -2.90 -10.63 -4.96
CA ILE A 74 -2.44 -9.43 -5.68
C ILE A 74 -0.95 -9.17 -5.48
N LYS A 75 -0.37 -9.57 -4.34
CA LYS A 75 1.04 -9.36 -3.97
C LYS A 75 2.07 -9.69 -5.09
N PRO A 76 2.06 -10.86 -5.76
CA PRO A 76 3.05 -11.16 -6.80
C PRO A 76 2.93 -10.26 -8.04
N TYR A 77 1.73 -9.75 -8.32
CA TYR A 77 1.53 -8.78 -9.38
C TYR A 77 2.07 -7.40 -8.99
N LEU A 78 1.83 -6.95 -7.75
CA LEU A 78 2.37 -5.68 -7.26
C LEU A 78 3.89 -5.68 -7.27
N GLN A 79 4.52 -6.76 -6.81
CA GLN A 79 5.98 -6.90 -6.81
C GLN A 79 6.58 -6.76 -8.21
N ARG A 80 5.92 -7.34 -9.23
CA ARG A 80 6.33 -7.18 -10.65
C ARG A 80 6.17 -5.75 -11.17
N ARG A 81 5.29 -4.95 -10.58
CA ARG A 81 5.07 -3.55 -10.97
C ARG A 81 6.03 -2.56 -10.33
N VAL A 82 6.68 -2.91 -9.22
CA VAL A 82 7.61 -2.01 -8.51
C VAL A 82 8.75 -1.49 -9.37
N PRO A 83 9.43 -2.29 -10.22
CA PRO A 83 10.55 -1.77 -10.99
C PRO A 83 10.14 -0.89 -12.19
N LEU A 84 8.83 -0.70 -12.45
CA LEU A 84 8.37 0.06 -13.61
C LEU A 84 8.52 1.57 -13.39
N THR A 85 9.27 2.22 -14.28
CA THR A 85 9.56 3.66 -14.23
C THR A 85 8.40 4.54 -14.70
N ASN A 86 7.43 3.99 -15.41
CA ASN A 86 6.30 4.72 -15.99
C ASN A 86 5.06 4.79 -15.06
N ILE A 87 5.27 4.77 -13.74
CA ILE A 87 4.21 4.86 -12.73
C ILE A 87 4.29 6.23 -12.03
N PRO A 88 3.16 6.93 -11.81
CA PRO A 88 3.14 8.16 -11.02
C PRO A 88 3.81 8.00 -9.66
N CYS A 89 4.60 8.99 -9.24
CA CYS A 89 5.41 8.95 -8.02
C CYS A 89 4.61 8.54 -6.78
N CYS A 90 3.42 9.13 -6.56
CA CYS A 90 2.56 8.80 -5.41
C CYS A 90 2.15 7.32 -5.39
N LEU A 91 1.84 6.75 -6.56
CA LEU A 91 1.50 5.33 -6.68
C LEU A 91 2.72 4.44 -6.48
N HIS A 92 3.89 4.86 -6.98
CA HIS A 92 5.13 4.12 -6.81
C HIS A 92 5.57 4.06 -5.34
N ILE A 93 5.39 5.14 -4.57
CA ILE A 93 5.61 5.18 -3.12
C ILE A 93 4.67 4.18 -2.44
N ARG A 94 3.37 4.25 -2.73
CA ARG A 94 2.38 3.35 -2.11
C ARG A 94 2.62 1.89 -2.45
N LEU A 95 3.05 1.59 -3.67
CA LEU A 95 3.36 0.25 -4.12
C LEU A 95 4.57 -0.32 -3.36
N LYS A 96 5.62 0.47 -3.15
CA LYS A 96 6.78 0.09 -2.32
C LYS A 96 6.36 -0.19 -0.87
N GLU A 97 5.52 0.66 -0.28
CA GLU A 97 4.97 0.46 1.07
C GLU A 97 4.21 -0.86 1.19
N VAL A 98 3.29 -1.13 0.25
CA VAL A 98 2.47 -2.35 0.27
C VAL A 98 3.33 -3.61 0.03
N CYS A 99 4.39 -3.50 -0.76
CA CYS A 99 5.32 -4.60 -0.99
C CYS A 99 6.36 -4.78 0.11
N GLY A 100 6.42 -3.89 1.12
CA GLY A 100 7.42 -3.94 2.19
C GLY A 100 8.84 -3.66 1.70
N ILE A 101 8.99 -2.93 0.59
CA ILE A 101 10.29 -2.56 0.06
C ILE A 101 10.72 -1.29 0.79
N GLU A 102 11.77 -1.43 1.60
CA GLU A 102 12.36 -0.33 2.35
C GLU A 102 12.75 0.80 1.39
N LYS A 103 12.59 2.04 1.86
CA LYS A 103 13.04 3.22 1.12
C LYS A 103 14.55 3.11 1.01
N ASP A 104 15.06 2.72 -0.15
CA ASP A 104 16.45 3.01 -0.47
C ASP A 104 16.57 4.53 -0.45
N ILE A 105 17.18 5.08 0.59
CA ILE A 105 17.38 6.53 0.79
C ILE A 105 18.50 6.96 -0.15
N GLN A 106 18.31 6.74 -1.45
CA GLN A 106 18.94 7.59 -2.44
C GLN A 106 17.96 8.74 -2.63
N GLU A 107 18.05 9.72 -1.73
CA GLU A 107 17.52 11.05 -2.01
C GLU A 107 18.20 11.52 -3.30
N ASN A 108 17.53 11.34 -4.42
CA ASN A 108 17.80 12.13 -5.60
C ASN A 108 17.39 13.56 -5.23
N VAL A 109 18.27 14.27 -4.51
CA VAL A 109 18.06 15.66 -4.11
C VAL A 109 17.94 16.45 -5.40
N VAL A 110 16.69 16.76 -5.76
CA VAL A 110 16.40 17.57 -6.94
C VAL A 110 16.95 18.96 -6.66
N PRO A 111 17.82 19.52 -7.53
CA PRO A 111 18.39 20.83 -7.29
C PRO A 111 17.28 21.90 -7.23
N GLY A 112 17.23 22.63 -6.10
CA GLY A 112 16.34 23.76 -5.89
C GLY A 112 17.03 25.10 -6.22
N ARG A 113 16.27 26.19 -6.21
CA ARG A 113 16.82 27.55 -6.40
C ARG A 113 17.36 28.07 -5.07
N CYS A 114 18.51 28.73 -5.09
CA CYS A 114 19.04 29.40 -3.90
C CYS A 114 18.09 30.51 -3.41
N SER A 115 17.74 30.49 -2.12
CA SER A 115 16.84 31.47 -1.51
C SER A 115 17.42 32.89 -1.39
N TYR A 116 18.75 33.00 -1.35
CA TYR A 116 19.46 34.26 -1.16
C TYR A 116 19.91 34.89 -2.48
N CYS A 117 19.87 34.15 -3.59
CA CYS A 117 20.16 34.68 -4.92
C CYS A 117 18.98 35.46 -5.48
N GLY A 118 19.29 36.61 -6.09
CA GLY A 118 18.31 37.42 -6.81
C GLY A 118 17.70 36.68 -8.00
N TRP A 119 16.60 37.21 -8.55
CA TRP A 119 15.95 36.62 -9.74
C TRP A 119 16.93 36.52 -10.91
N LYS A 120 17.71 37.57 -11.16
CA LYS A 120 18.65 37.62 -12.30
C LYS A 120 19.70 36.52 -12.28
N GLU A 121 20.06 36.02 -11.11
CA GLU A 121 21.10 34.99 -10.94
C GLU A 121 20.53 33.57 -11.01
N ASN A 122 19.32 33.36 -10.45
CA ASN A 122 18.55 32.10 -10.49
C ASN A 122 19.39 30.82 -10.26
N ARG A 123 20.38 30.87 -9.36
CA ARG A 123 21.34 29.77 -9.18
C ARG A 123 20.64 28.55 -8.60
N LYS A 124 20.78 27.40 -9.28
CA LYS A 124 20.29 26.10 -8.81
C LYS A 124 21.36 25.41 -7.97
N THR A 125 20.95 24.78 -6.88
CA THR A 125 21.85 24.20 -5.89
C THR A 125 21.27 22.90 -5.36
N ARG A 126 22.14 21.94 -5.02
CA ARG A 126 21.75 20.70 -4.34
C ARG A 126 21.98 20.76 -2.83
N PHE A 127 22.60 21.84 -2.37
CA PHE A 127 22.92 22.04 -0.97
C PHE A 127 21.73 22.71 -0.27
N SER A 128 21.25 22.08 0.79
CA SER A 128 20.22 22.61 1.66
C SER A 128 20.69 22.66 3.11
N TYR A 129 20.15 23.59 3.88
CA TYR A 129 20.42 23.64 5.32
C TYR A 129 19.67 22.53 6.05
N PHE A 130 20.38 21.71 6.83
CA PHE A 130 19.82 20.53 7.51
C PHE A 130 18.60 20.83 8.39
N GLN A 131 18.52 21.99 9.06
CA GLN A 131 17.40 22.27 9.97
C GLN A 131 16.19 22.94 9.31
N CYS A 132 16.37 23.63 8.17
CA CYS A 132 15.28 24.39 7.55
C CYS A 132 15.02 24.03 6.08
N ASN A 133 15.76 23.07 5.52
CA ASN A 133 15.65 22.57 4.15
C ASN A 133 15.64 23.67 3.06
N THR A 134 16.20 24.84 3.37
CA THR A 134 16.33 25.93 2.41
C THR A 134 17.53 25.67 1.50
N TYR A 135 17.35 25.85 0.20
CA TYR A 135 18.43 25.69 -0.79
C TYR A 135 19.35 26.91 -0.79
N MET A 136 20.66 26.66 -0.72
CA MET A 136 21.70 27.70 -0.67
C MET A 136 22.81 27.39 -1.67
N CYS A 137 23.40 28.41 -2.32
CA CYS A 137 24.53 28.23 -3.22
C CYS A 137 25.85 28.26 -2.44
N LEU A 138 26.94 27.81 -3.06
CA LEU A 138 28.25 27.77 -2.40
C LEU A 138 28.77 29.15 -1.98
N GLU A 139 28.29 30.24 -2.59
CA GLU A 139 28.62 31.61 -2.14
C GLU A 139 27.89 31.99 -0.84
N HIS A 140 26.68 31.47 -0.63
CA HIS A 140 25.89 31.75 0.57
C HIS A 140 26.10 30.73 1.68
N ILE A 141 26.81 29.63 1.40
CA ILE A 141 27.12 28.59 2.38
C ILE A 141 28.49 28.84 2.96
N THR A 142 28.55 28.89 4.29
CA THR A 142 29.82 28.79 5.02
C THR A 142 30.02 27.34 5.45
N ALA A 143 31.00 26.66 4.86
CA ALA A 143 31.36 25.31 5.27
C ALA A 143 32.10 25.35 6.62
N ILE A 144 31.58 24.63 7.60
CA ILE A 144 32.20 24.46 8.92
C ILE A 144 32.51 22.98 9.10
N CYS A 145 33.71 22.64 9.54
CA CYS A 145 34.06 21.25 9.82
C CYS A 145 33.26 20.71 11.02
N SER A 146 33.12 19.38 11.09
CA SER A 146 32.31 18.70 12.11
C SER A 146 32.76 19.00 13.55
N THR A 147 34.06 19.20 13.77
CA THR A 147 34.64 19.56 15.07
C THR A 147 34.32 21.00 15.47
N CYS A 148 34.48 21.97 14.56
CA CYS A 148 34.10 23.36 14.83
C CYS A 148 32.58 23.53 14.99
N LYS A 149 31.77 22.69 14.34
CA LYS A 149 30.31 22.67 14.51
C LYS A 149 29.94 22.36 15.96
N GLN A 150 30.56 21.37 16.60
CA GLN A 150 30.24 20.98 17.98
C GLN A 150 30.57 22.09 19.00
N ASN A 151 31.71 22.77 18.82
CA ASN A 151 32.13 23.86 19.70
C ASN A 151 31.21 25.10 19.62
N ALA A 152 30.58 25.34 18.47
CA ALA A 152 29.64 26.46 18.29
C ALA A 152 28.28 26.25 18.99
N PHE A 153 27.89 24.99 19.26
CA PHE A 153 26.65 24.68 19.97
C PHE A 153 26.81 24.58 21.50
N GLN A 154 28.04 24.48 22.02
CA GLN A 154 28.30 24.39 23.48
C GLN A 154 28.43 25.74 24.19
N ASN A 155 28.53 26.85 23.45
CA ASN A 155 28.63 28.21 24.01
C ASN A 155 27.28 28.96 23.98
N LYS A 156 26.17 28.25 24.18
CA LYS A 156 24.83 28.84 24.40
C LYS A 156 24.23 28.32 25.69
#